data_AF-A0A2H0YV02-F1
#
_entry.id   AF-A0A2H0YV02-F1
#
_cell.length_a   1.000
_cell.length_b   1.000
_cell.length_c   1.000
_cell.angle_alpha   90.00
_cell.angle_beta   90.00
_cell.angle_gamma   90.00
#
_symmetry.space_group_name_H-M   'P 1'
#
loop_
_entity.id
_entity.type
_entity.pdbx_description
1 polymer ?
#
loop_
_entity_poly.entity_id
_entity_poly.type
_entity_poly.pdbx_seq_one_letter_code
_entity_poly.pdbx_strand_id
1 'polypeptide(L)'
;MRARIFRIRFFAPEGGAVEHGPPKIPIIGKPIIGLAPLFGCSLALLGLFFLFKYQQDLPSIDFSASFFANIKELFQSTLDFFRSYANHWTFWLFLYFSASIAASIAPSTTDLKNAFWGIIFLVVLGWALVYFQIGENFVGKIINQYLGRVITLGALMESIVLVITVPIYFIKKLVSRNALF
;
A
#
# COMPACT_ATOMS: atom_id res chain seq x y z
N MET A 1 0.68 -25.22 -3.97
CA MET A 1 0.46 -23.99 -4.76
C MET A 1 1.79 -23.48 -5.34
N ARG A 2 2.37 -24.09 -6.37
CA ARG A 2 3.61 -23.56 -6.98
C ARG A 2 3.36 -23.28 -8.45
N ALA A 3 3.33 -22.00 -8.81
CA ALA A 3 3.54 -21.56 -10.19
C ALA A 3 5.04 -21.73 -10.49
N ARG A 4 5.39 -22.27 -11.66
CA ARG A 4 6.81 -22.31 -12.08
C ARG A 4 7.24 -20.88 -12.39
N ILE A 5 8.33 -20.43 -11.79
CA ILE A 5 8.97 -19.17 -12.18
C ILE A 5 9.76 -19.46 -13.45
N PHE A 6 9.45 -18.73 -14.52
CA PHE A 6 10.15 -18.83 -15.80
C PHE A 6 11.30 -17.85 -15.90
N ARG A 7 11.11 -16.64 -15.35
CA ARG A 7 12.08 -15.56 -15.47
C ARG A 7 12.01 -14.63 -14.27
N ILE A 8 13.16 -14.16 -13.80
CA ILE A 8 13.25 -13.07 -12.84
C ILE A 8 14.14 -11.99 -13.47
N ARG A 9 13.67 -10.74 -13.46
CA ARG A 9 14.40 -9.55 -13.89
C ARG A 9 14.53 -8.64 -12.67
N PHE A 10 15.74 -8.26 -12.30
CA PHE A 10 15.99 -7.42 -11.12
C PHE A 10 16.26 -5.95 -11.47
N PHE A 11 16.75 -5.66 -12.69
CA PHE A 11 17.24 -4.32 -13.08
C PHE A 11 16.91 -3.97 -14.53
N ALA A 12 15.69 -4.26 -14.99
CA ALA A 12 15.28 -3.76 -16.31
C ALA A 12 14.97 -2.25 -16.22
N PRO A 13 15.12 -1.48 -17.32
CA PRO A 13 14.71 -0.07 -17.37
C PRO A 13 13.24 0.15 -16.96
N GLU A 14 12.42 -0.89 -17.11
CA GLU A 14 10.99 -0.91 -16.80
C GLU A 14 10.69 -1.45 -15.39
N GLY A 15 11.73 -1.73 -14.59
CA GLY A 15 11.63 -2.25 -13.23
C GLY A 15 11.96 -3.75 -13.10
N GLY A 16 11.80 -4.27 -11.88
CA GLY A 16 11.90 -5.70 -11.61
C GLY A 16 10.64 -6.45 -12.02
N ALA A 17 10.76 -7.68 -12.51
CA ALA A 17 9.61 -8.50 -12.89
C ALA A 17 9.87 -9.99 -12.65
N VAL A 18 8.84 -10.70 -12.17
CA VAL A 18 8.85 -12.16 -12.05
C VAL A 18 7.80 -12.72 -12.99
N GLU A 19 8.22 -13.48 -13.99
CA GLU A 19 7.32 -14.20 -14.87
C GLU A 19 7.07 -15.60 -14.30
N HIS A 20 5.81 -15.89 -14.07
CA HIS A 20 5.34 -17.16 -13.51
C HIS A 20 4.31 -17.79 -14.44
N GLY A 21 4.39 -19.12 -14.56
CA GLY A 21 3.40 -19.92 -15.28
C GLY A 21 2.06 -20.01 -14.56
N PRO A 22 1.05 -20.61 -15.22
CA PRO A 22 -0.29 -20.70 -14.65
C PRO A 22 -0.24 -21.48 -13.32
N PRO A 23 -0.91 -20.99 -12.27
CA PRO A 23 -0.97 -21.69 -11.00
C PRO A 23 -1.77 -22.99 -11.14
N LYS A 24 -1.40 -24.03 -10.38
CA LYS A 24 -2.09 -25.34 -10.36
C LYS A 24 -3.61 -25.24 -10.18
N ILE A 25 -4.07 -24.25 -9.42
CA ILE A 25 -5.50 -23.98 -9.20
C ILE A 25 -5.74 -22.52 -9.63
N PRO A 26 -6.20 -22.28 -10.88
CA PRO A 26 -6.35 -20.93 -11.44
C PRO A 26 -7.27 -20.01 -10.63
N ILE A 27 -8.32 -20.59 -10.04
CA ILE A 27 -9.37 -19.86 -9.31
C ILE A 27 -8.80 -19.19 -8.04
N ILE A 28 -7.92 -19.87 -7.31
CA ILE A 28 -7.37 -19.38 -6.04
C ILE A 28 -5.97 -18.79 -6.25
N GLY A 29 -5.18 -19.40 -7.14
CA GLY A 29 -3.79 -19.02 -7.37
C GLY A 29 -3.64 -17.65 -8.04
N LYS A 30 -4.51 -17.29 -8.98
CA LYS A 30 -4.43 -15.98 -9.66
C LYS A 30 -4.69 -14.81 -8.69
N PRO A 31 -5.75 -14.83 -7.85
CA PRO A 31 -5.95 -13.82 -6.82
C PRO A 31 -4.79 -13.70 -5.84
N ILE A 32 -4.27 -14.83 -5.32
CA ILE A 32 -3.17 -14.81 -4.34
C ILE A 32 -1.91 -14.17 -4.95
N ILE A 33 -1.57 -14.54 -6.19
CA ILE A 33 -0.42 -13.96 -6.90
C ILE A 33 -0.63 -12.47 -7.13
N GLY A 34 -1.82 -12.05 -7.61
CA GLY A 34 -2.12 -10.64 -7.85
C GLY A 34 -2.16 -9.78 -6.58
N LEU A 35 -2.50 -10.37 -5.43
CA LEU A 35 -2.50 -9.70 -4.13
C LEU A 35 -1.10 -9.60 -3.51
N ALA A 36 -0.13 -10.37 -4.00
CA ALA A 36 1.21 -10.43 -3.40
C ALA A 36 1.95 -9.08 -3.40
N PRO A 37 1.91 -8.26 -4.46
CA PRO A 37 2.49 -6.91 -4.42
C PRO A 37 1.81 -6.00 -3.39
N LEU A 38 0.48 -6.08 -3.26
CA LEU A 38 -0.27 -5.26 -2.29
C LEU A 38 0.15 -5.61 -0.85
N PHE A 39 0.06 -6.88 -0.47
CA PHE A 39 0.45 -7.30 0.88
C PHE A 39 1.95 -7.19 1.13
N GLY A 40 2.77 -7.52 0.13
CA GLY A 40 4.22 -7.43 0.22
C GLY A 40 4.71 -6.01 0.44
N CYS A 41 4.16 -5.05 -0.30
CA CYS A 41 4.44 -3.63 -0.12
C CYS A 41 4.02 -3.16 1.28
N SER A 42 2.78 -3.43 1.70
CA SER A 42 2.28 -3.03 3.01
C SER A 42 3.09 -3.62 4.17
N LEU A 43 3.48 -4.90 4.08
CA LEU A 43 4.31 -5.55 5.10
C LEU A 43 5.74 -4.99 5.14
N ALA A 44 6.34 -4.72 3.98
CA ALA A 44 7.68 -4.12 3.92
C ALA A 44 7.68 -2.71 4.53
N LEU A 45 6.67 -1.89 4.22
CA LEU A 45 6.50 -0.56 4.80
C LEU A 45 6.24 -0.64 6.31
N LEU A 46 5.45 -1.60 6.78
CA LEU A 46 5.25 -1.86 8.21
C LEU A 46 6.58 -2.21 8.90
N GLY A 47 7.39 -3.08 8.29
CA GLY A 47 8.73 -3.40 8.80
C GLY A 47 9.63 -2.17 8.93
N LEU A 48 9.53 -1.23 7.98
CA LEU A 48 10.23 0.07 8.02
C LEU A 48 9.78 0.94 9.20
N PHE A 49 8.48 1.00 9.48
CA PHE A 49 7.96 1.71 10.66
C PHE A 49 8.56 1.16 11.96
N PHE A 50 8.64 -0.17 12.10
CA PHE A 50 9.27 -0.79 13.26
C PHE A 50 10.77 -0.51 13.34
N LEU A 51 11.48 -0.58 12.20
CA LEU A 51 12.92 -0.34 12.14
C LEU A 51 13.27 1.10 12.59
N PHE A 52 12.47 2.08 12.18
CA PHE A 52 12.67 3.49 12.52
C PHE A 52 11.95 3.92 13.81
N LYS A 53 11.29 2.99 14.50
CA LYS A 53 10.56 3.19 15.77
C LYS A 53 9.36 4.16 15.68
N TYR A 54 8.72 4.26 14.52
CA TYR A 54 7.56 5.13 14.29
C TYR A 54 6.20 4.47 14.57
N GLN A 55 6.18 3.22 15.08
CA GLN A 55 4.94 2.45 15.25
C GLN A 55 3.91 3.06 16.21
N GLN A 56 4.31 3.99 17.09
CA GLN A 56 3.40 4.59 18.07
C GLN A 56 2.48 5.65 17.45
N ASP A 57 2.91 6.27 16.35
CA ASP A 57 2.15 7.32 15.66
C ASP A 57 1.43 6.80 14.42
N LEU A 58 1.23 5.48 14.35
CA LEU A 58 0.44 4.89 13.28
C LEU A 58 -1.02 5.32 13.44
N PRO A 59 -1.57 6.07 12.46
CA PRO A 59 -2.96 6.45 12.54
C PRO A 59 -3.85 5.20 12.41
N SER A 60 -4.96 5.20 13.12
CA SER A 60 -5.97 4.15 13.04
C SER A 60 -7.21 4.72 12.37
N ILE A 61 -7.71 4.05 11.33
CA ILE A 61 -9.00 4.38 10.74
C ILE A 61 -10.12 3.84 11.62
N ASP A 62 -11.10 4.70 11.90
CA ASP A 62 -12.38 4.29 12.47
C ASP A 62 -13.31 3.85 11.34
N PHE A 63 -13.50 2.53 11.20
CA PHE A 63 -14.40 1.96 10.20
C PHE A 63 -15.89 2.28 10.43
N SER A 64 -16.25 2.81 11.61
CA SER A 64 -17.59 3.32 11.89
C SER A 64 -17.79 4.77 11.41
N ALA A 65 -16.70 5.49 11.15
CA ALA A 65 -16.74 6.86 10.65
C ALA A 65 -17.09 6.90 9.15
N SER A 66 -17.68 8.02 8.72
CA SER A 66 -17.97 8.25 7.31
C SER A 66 -16.70 8.24 6.45
N PHE A 67 -16.83 7.88 5.16
CA PHE A 67 -15.70 7.88 4.23
C PHE A 67 -14.94 9.21 4.20
N PHE A 68 -15.65 10.34 4.12
CA PHE A 68 -15.02 11.66 4.10
C PHE A 68 -14.33 12.02 5.42
N ALA A 69 -14.86 11.57 6.56
CA ALA A 69 -14.21 11.74 7.85
C ALA A 69 -12.87 10.99 7.89
N ASN A 70 -12.85 9.74 7.42
CA ASN A 70 -11.64 8.93 7.34
C ASN A 70 -10.58 9.51 6.39
N ILE A 71 -10.99 10.07 5.24
CA ILE A 71 -10.05 10.76 4.33
C ILE A 71 -9.45 12.00 5.00
N LYS A 72 -10.28 12.81 5.69
CA LYS A 72 -9.81 14.00 6.40
C LYS A 72 -8.84 13.62 7.53
N GLU A 73 -9.16 12.59 8.30
CA GLU A 73 -8.31 12.08 9.37
C GLU A 73 -6.97 11.57 8.82
N LEU A 74 -7.00 10.76 7.76
CA LEU A 74 -5.79 10.29 7.09
C LEU A 74 -4.88 11.45 6.68
N PHE A 75 -5.45 12.48 6.04
CA PHE A 75 -4.69 13.67 5.63
C PHE A 75 -4.12 14.43 6.82
N GLN A 76 -4.91 14.61 7.88
CA GLN A 76 -4.47 15.28 9.10
C GLN A 76 -3.34 14.51 9.79
N SER A 77 -3.50 13.19 9.97
CA SER A 77 -2.45 12.33 10.54
C SER A 77 -1.18 12.32 9.69
N THR A 78 -1.31 12.43 8.36
CA THR A 78 -0.15 12.57 7.48
C THR A 78 0.62 13.86 7.75
N LEU A 79 -0.09 14.98 7.86
CA LEU A 79 0.51 16.27 8.16
C LEU A 79 1.15 16.29 9.55
N ASP A 80 0.48 15.72 10.54
CA ASP A 80 0.97 15.67 11.91
C ASP A 80 2.22 14.77 12.00
N PHE A 81 2.23 13.62 11.31
CA PHE A 81 3.42 12.77 11.18
C PHE A 81 4.59 13.53 10.56
N PHE A 82 4.35 14.28 9.47
CA PHE A 82 5.36 15.12 8.86
C PHE A 82 5.89 16.19 9.81
N ARG A 83 5.01 16.92 10.50
CA ARG A 83 5.39 17.99 11.43
C ARG A 83 6.22 17.47 12.59
N SER A 84 5.87 16.30 13.12
CA SER A 84 6.59 15.66 14.23
C SER A 84 7.99 15.21 13.84
N TYR A 85 8.18 14.76 12.59
CA TYR A 85 9.40 14.05 12.21
C TYR A 85 10.30 14.76 11.19
N ALA A 86 9.85 15.80 10.50
CA ALA A 86 10.61 16.49 9.45
C ALA A 86 11.97 17.05 9.90
N ASN A 87 12.14 17.38 11.19
CA ASN A 87 13.40 17.90 11.73
C ASN A 87 14.44 16.79 11.99
N HIS A 88 14.08 15.51 11.89
CA HIS A 88 14.98 14.39 12.12
C HIS A 88 15.55 13.86 10.80
N TRP A 89 16.87 13.67 10.72
CA TRP A 89 17.50 13.12 9.52
C TRP A 89 17.02 11.69 9.19
N THR A 90 16.68 10.91 10.23
CA THR A 90 16.16 9.54 10.09
C THR A 90 14.83 9.49 9.36
N PHE A 91 14.01 10.53 9.48
CA PHE A 91 12.73 10.64 8.79
C PHE A 91 12.92 10.73 7.27
N TRP A 92 13.91 11.50 6.81
CA TRP A 92 14.21 11.62 5.39
C TRP A 92 14.74 10.30 4.81
N LEU A 93 15.54 9.56 5.58
CA LEU A 93 15.99 8.22 5.20
C LEU A 93 14.82 7.23 5.14
N PHE A 94 13.91 7.28 6.12
CA PHE A 94 12.68 6.51 6.13
C PHE A 94 11.80 6.80 4.90
N LEU A 95 11.60 8.08 4.56
CA LEU A 95 10.84 8.48 3.38
C LEU A 95 11.48 7.98 2.08
N TYR A 96 12.81 8.10 1.97
CA TYR A 96 13.55 7.59 0.82
C TYR A 96 13.33 6.08 0.62
N PHE A 97 13.49 5.28 1.68
CA PHE A 97 13.26 3.84 1.59
C PHE A 97 11.79 3.49 1.32
N SER A 98 10.85 4.20 1.95
CA SER A 98 9.42 3.98 1.74
C SER A 98 9.03 4.23 0.29
N ALA A 99 9.47 5.35 -0.30
CA ALA A 99 9.26 5.66 -1.71
C ALA A 99 9.94 4.65 -2.64
N SER A 100 11.16 4.21 -2.31
CA SER A 100 11.89 3.20 -3.09
C SER A 100 11.15 1.86 -3.13
N ILE A 101 10.61 1.42 -1.99
CA ILE A 101 9.83 0.18 -1.88
C ILE A 101 8.51 0.32 -2.63
N ALA A 102 7.77 1.41 -2.40
CA ALA A 102 6.49 1.64 -3.07
C ALA A 102 6.65 1.67 -4.59
N ALA A 103 7.71 2.30 -5.10
CA ALA A 103 8.03 2.32 -6.53
C ALA A 103 8.45 0.95 -7.07
N SER A 104 9.14 0.14 -6.26
CA SER A 104 9.67 -1.17 -6.68
C SER A 104 8.65 -2.32 -6.60
N ILE A 105 7.67 -2.22 -5.70
CA ILE A 105 6.66 -3.25 -5.42
C ILE A 105 5.26 -2.78 -5.88
N ALA A 106 5.20 -1.71 -6.69
CA ALA A 106 3.93 -1.27 -7.27
C ALA A 106 3.29 -2.41 -8.08
N PRO A 107 2.01 -2.73 -7.84
CA PRO A 107 1.33 -3.78 -8.59
C PRO A 107 1.27 -3.41 -10.08
N SER A 108 1.58 -4.35 -10.96
CA SER A 108 1.37 -4.14 -12.39
C SER A 108 -0.13 -4.11 -12.73
N THR A 109 -0.48 -3.59 -13.90
CA THR A 109 -1.87 -3.63 -14.39
C THR A 109 -2.42 -5.06 -14.51
N THR A 110 -1.55 -6.04 -14.75
CA THR A 110 -1.89 -7.47 -14.76
C THR A 110 -2.17 -7.99 -13.35
N ASP A 111 -1.37 -7.57 -12.36
CA ASP A 111 -1.56 -7.97 -10.96
C ASP A 111 -2.87 -7.43 -10.42
N LEU A 112 -3.23 -6.17 -10.72
CA LEU A 112 -4.52 -5.58 -10.34
C LEU A 112 -5.71 -6.33 -10.95
N LYS A 113 -5.63 -6.70 -12.23
CA LYS A 113 -6.69 -7.50 -12.89
C LYS A 113 -6.84 -8.88 -12.25
N ASN A 114 -5.73 -9.53 -11.90
CA ASN A 114 -5.75 -10.83 -11.25
C ASN A 114 -6.22 -10.74 -9.78
N ALA A 115 -5.88 -9.65 -9.09
CA ALA A 115 -6.27 -9.37 -7.72
C ALA A 115 -7.76 -9.02 -7.59
N PHE A 116 -8.38 -8.46 -8.63
CA PHE A 116 -9.76 -7.95 -8.60
C PHE A 116 -10.77 -8.90 -7.95
N TRP A 117 -10.79 -10.17 -8.38
CA TRP A 117 -11.69 -11.17 -7.80
C TRP A 117 -11.34 -11.53 -6.35
N GLY A 118 -10.06 -11.49 -6.00
CA GLY A 118 -9.60 -11.65 -4.61
C GLY A 118 -10.03 -10.49 -3.72
N ILE A 119 -9.93 -9.26 -4.23
CA ILE A 119 -10.37 -8.05 -3.52
C ILE A 119 -11.88 -8.10 -3.30
N ILE A 120 -12.68 -8.43 -4.33
CA ILE A 120 -14.13 -8.62 -4.18
C ILE A 120 -14.43 -9.68 -3.12
N PHE A 121 -13.75 -10.82 -3.18
CA PHE A 121 -13.93 -11.88 -2.20
C PHE A 121 -13.65 -11.41 -0.78
N LEU A 122 -12.54 -10.68 -0.56
CA LEU A 122 -12.20 -10.12 0.76
C LEU A 122 -13.23 -9.10 1.25
N VAL A 123 -13.75 -8.25 0.37
CA VAL A 123 -14.78 -7.26 0.70
C VAL A 123 -16.10 -7.96 1.09
N VAL A 124 -16.54 -8.93 0.30
CA VAL A 124 -17.78 -9.69 0.58
C VAL A 124 -17.63 -10.50 1.86
N LEU A 125 -16.47 -11.12 2.08
CA LEU A 125 -16.18 -11.86 3.30
C LEU A 125 -16.20 -10.92 4.53
N GLY A 126 -15.54 -9.76 4.45
CA GLY A 126 -15.56 -8.77 5.51
C GLY A 126 -16.97 -8.28 5.82
N TRP A 127 -17.75 -7.96 4.78
CA TRP A 127 -19.15 -7.56 4.94
C TRP A 127 -20.00 -8.66 5.59
N ALA A 128 -19.87 -9.91 5.15
CA ALA A 128 -20.61 -11.04 5.72
C ALA A 128 -20.27 -11.26 7.20
N LEU A 129 -18.99 -11.19 7.57
CA LEU A 129 -18.56 -11.32 8.96
C LEU A 129 -19.17 -10.25 9.86
N VAL A 130 -19.24 -9.00 9.38
CA VAL A 130 -19.89 -7.89 10.10
C VAL A 130 -21.41 -8.07 10.14
N TYR A 131 -22.05 -8.38 9.02
CA TYR A 131 -23.50 -8.52 8.90
C TYR A 131 -24.06 -9.64 9.78
N PHE A 132 -23.38 -10.79 9.83
CA PHE A 132 -23.78 -11.93 10.64
C PHE A 132 -23.27 -11.88 12.08
N GLN A 133 -22.62 -10.78 12.50
CA GLN A 133 -22.07 -10.59 13.84
C GLN A 133 -21.13 -11.74 14.27
N ILE A 134 -20.45 -12.36 13.30
CA ILE A 134 -19.59 -13.52 13.57
C ILE A 134 -18.32 -13.01 14.24
N GLY A 135 -18.24 -13.17 15.55
CA GLY A 135 -17.08 -12.81 16.35
C GLY A 135 -16.91 -11.30 16.51
N GLU A 136 -17.97 -10.52 16.76
CA GLU A 136 -17.94 -9.05 16.93
C GLU A 136 -16.74 -8.53 17.74
N ASN A 137 -16.40 -9.19 18.86
CA ASN A 137 -15.26 -8.80 19.69
C ASN A 137 -13.88 -9.13 19.09
N PHE A 138 -13.78 -10.18 18.29
CA PHE A 138 -12.54 -10.65 17.67
C PHE A 138 -12.33 -9.99 16.31
N VAL A 139 -13.36 -9.98 15.46
CA VAL A 139 -13.39 -9.37 14.14
C VAL A 139 -13.31 -7.85 14.25
N GLY A 140 -14.07 -7.22 15.13
CA GLY A 140 -13.99 -5.78 15.36
C GLY A 140 -12.61 -5.34 15.86
N LYS A 141 -12.03 -6.06 16.84
CA LYS A 141 -10.66 -5.77 17.31
C LYS A 141 -9.62 -6.04 16.24
N ILE A 142 -9.66 -7.16 15.52
CA ILE A 142 -8.62 -7.48 14.53
C ILE A 142 -8.70 -6.56 13.32
N ILE A 143 -9.90 -6.32 12.81
CA ILE A 143 -10.12 -5.44 11.65
C ILE A 143 -9.75 -4.00 12.03
N ASN A 144 -10.27 -3.45 13.12
CA ASN A 144 -10.01 -2.05 13.45
C ASN A 144 -8.57 -1.83 13.93
N GLN A 145 -8.03 -2.73 14.75
CA GLN A 145 -6.73 -2.53 15.38
C GLN A 145 -5.55 -2.90 14.49
N TYR A 146 -5.65 -3.94 13.67
CA TYR A 146 -4.53 -4.40 12.85
C TYR A 146 -4.73 -4.13 11.37
N LEU A 147 -5.88 -4.52 10.81
CA LEU A 147 -6.14 -4.31 9.39
C LEU A 147 -6.27 -2.81 9.07
N GLY A 148 -6.97 -2.06 9.92
CA GLY A 148 -7.07 -0.61 9.87
C GLY A 148 -5.70 0.03 9.81
N ARG A 149 -4.82 -0.27 10.78
CA ARG A 149 -3.45 0.28 10.80
C ARG A 149 -2.64 -0.06 9.55
N VAL A 150 -2.75 -1.28 9.02
CA VAL A 150 -2.03 -1.66 7.79
C VAL A 150 -2.55 -0.88 6.58
N ILE A 151 -3.87 -0.74 6.45
CA ILE A 151 -4.50 0.03 5.38
C ILE A 151 -4.15 1.52 5.52
N THR A 152 -4.25 2.08 6.72
CA THR A 152 -3.89 3.47 7.00
C THR A 152 -2.42 3.71 6.71
N LEU A 153 -1.52 2.78 7.05
CA LEU A 153 -0.09 2.88 6.75
C LEU A 153 0.16 2.89 5.25
N GLY A 154 -0.46 1.98 4.50
CA GLY A 154 -0.40 1.96 3.04
C GLY A 154 -0.90 3.29 2.44
N ALA A 155 -2.08 3.73 2.85
CA ALA A 155 -2.70 4.97 2.37
C ALA A 155 -1.90 6.23 2.76
N LEU A 156 -1.34 6.25 3.98
CA LEU A 156 -0.43 7.29 4.46
C LEU A 156 0.77 7.35 3.53
N MET A 157 1.50 6.25 3.35
CA MET A 157 2.71 6.22 2.50
C MET A 157 2.41 6.60 1.04
N GLU A 158 1.32 6.10 0.46
CA GLU A 158 0.89 6.47 -0.89
C GLU A 158 0.56 7.96 -0.98
N SER A 159 -0.11 8.54 0.03
CA SER A 159 -0.39 9.97 0.07
C SER A 159 0.88 10.81 0.15
N ILE A 160 1.89 10.37 0.93
CA ILE A 160 3.20 11.05 0.99
C ILE A 160 3.88 11.02 -0.38
N VAL A 161 3.92 9.85 -1.01
CA VAL A 161 4.50 9.70 -2.35
C VAL A 161 3.75 10.58 -3.35
N LEU A 162 2.42 10.65 -3.28
CA LEU A 162 1.61 11.50 -4.15
C LEU A 162 1.91 12.99 -3.93
N VAL A 163 2.00 13.44 -2.67
CA VAL A 163 2.36 14.82 -2.30
C VAL A 163 3.75 15.21 -2.83
N ILE A 164 4.69 14.27 -2.89
CA ILE A 164 6.05 14.54 -3.41
C ILE A 164 6.09 14.45 -4.95
N THR A 165 5.50 13.41 -5.53
CA THR A 165 5.61 13.11 -6.98
C THR A 165 4.77 14.05 -7.83
N VAL A 166 3.62 14.53 -7.36
CA VAL A 166 2.75 15.45 -8.11
C VAL A 166 3.45 16.79 -8.41
N PRO A 167 4.04 17.51 -7.43
CA PRO A 167 4.83 18.71 -7.70
C PRO A 167 6.00 18.45 -8.66
N ILE A 168 6.75 17.36 -8.46
CA ILE A 168 7.89 17.00 -9.33
C ILE A 168 7.42 16.79 -10.78
N TYR A 169 6.30 16.10 -10.96
CA TYR A 169 5.69 15.90 -12.28
C TYR A 169 5.33 17.24 -12.95
N PHE A 170 4.69 18.16 -12.22
CA PHE A 170 4.34 19.48 -12.74
C PHE A 170 5.57 20.34 -13.06
N ILE A 171 6.59 20.33 -12.20
CA ILE A 171 7.87 21.03 -12.45
C ILE A 171 8.53 20.48 -13.72
N LYS A 172 8.64 19.15 -13.84
CA LYS A 172 9.20 18.50 -15.04
C LYS A 172 8.44 18.89 -16.29
N LYS A 173 7.10 18.91 -16.21
CA LYS A 173 6.22 19.29 -17.33
C LYS A 173 6.42 20.76 -17.73
N LEU A 174 6.55 21.68 -16.77
CA LEU A 174 6.83 23.09 -17.01
C LEU A 174 8.21 23.31 -17.66
N VAL A 175 9.26 22.67 -17.13
CA VAL A 175 10.62 22.76 -17.69
C VAL A 175 10.68 22.20 -19.11
N SER A 176 10.05 21.05 -19.37
CA SER A 176 10.03 20.45 -20.71
C SER A 176 9.31 21.29 -21.76
N ARG A 177 8.31 22.11 -21.35
CA ARG A 177 7.64 23.06 -22.24
C ARG A 177 8.50 24.26 -22.58
N ASN A 178 9.34 24.71 -21.64
CA ASN A 178 10.22 25.87 -21.84
C ASN A 178 11.53 25.51 -22.56
N ALA A 179 11.93 24.24 -22.60
CA ALA A 179 13.11 23.76 -23.34
C ALA A 179 12.87 23.56 -24.85
N LEU A 180 11.63 23.80 -25.32
CA LEU A 180 11.22 23.72 -26.74
C LEU A 180 11.04 25.10 -27.39
N PHE A 181 11.46 26.17 -26.72
CA PHE A 181 11.57 27.54 -27.24
C PHE A 181 13.03 28.01 -27.12
#